data_AF-A0A2V5QQH0-F1
#
_entry.id   AF-A0A2V5QQH0-F1
#
_cell.length_a   1.000
_cell.length_b   1.000
_cell.length_c   1.000
_cell.angle_alpha   90.00
_cell.angle_beta   90.00
_cell.angle_gamma   90.00
#
_symmetry.space_group_name_H-M   'P 1'
#
loop_
_entity.id
_entity.type
_entity.pdbx_description
1 polymer ?
#
loop_
_entity_poly.entity_id
_entity_poly.type
_entity_poly.pdbx_seq_one_letter_code
_entity_poly.pdbx_strand_id
1 'polypeptide(L)'
;MAEEVEKVNPALVARDTQGEVFTVRYEAVNAMLLNEFLKAHRKVEELEATVADLQGAFKKQAVLTQKVSDRLEVSKTTPQMVAENQ
;
A
#
# COMPACT_ATOMS: atom_id res chain seq x y z
N MET A 1 25.91 -10.05 -16.09
CA MET A 1 24.43 -9.95 -16.33
C MET A 1 23.79 -11.32 -16.51
N ALA A 2 24.11 -12.10 -17.56
CA ALA A 2 23.55 -13.45 -17.70
C ALA A 2 24.05 -14.42 -16.62
N GLU A 3 25.32 -14.32 -16.17
CA GLU A 3 25.83 -15.15 -15.08
C GLU A 3 25.20 -14.80 -13.72
N GLU A 4 24.76 -13.56 -13.53
CA GLU A 4 24.05 -13.14 -12.31
C GLU A 4 22.64 -13.73 -12.27
N VAL A 5 21.96 -13.77 -13.43
CA VAL A 5 20.65 -14.42 -13.58
C VAL A 5 20.77 -15.94 -13.43
N GLU A 6 21.85 -16.57 -13.94
CA GLU A 6 22.14 -18.00 -13.76
C GLU A 6 22.20 -18.39 -12.27
N LYS A 7 22.86 -17.58 -11.43
CA LYS A 7 22.99 -17.84 -9.98
C LYS A 7 21.64 -17.80 -9.25
N VAL A 8 20.72 -16.97 -9.72
CA VAL A 8 19.39 -16.82 -9.10
C VAL A 8 18.41 -17.86 -9.66
N ASN A 9 18.41 -18.08 -10.97
CA ASN A 9 17.59 -19.06 -11.63
C ASN A 9 18.24 -19.55 -12.95
N PRO A 10 18.91 -20.73 -12.95
CA PRO A 10 19.57 -21.29 -14.12
C PRO A 10 18.63 -21.58 -15.30
N ALA A 11 17.32 -21.72 -15.07
CA ALA A 11 16.35 -21.98 -16.14
C ALA A 11 16.09 -20.75 -17.04
N LEU A 12 16.52 -19.56 -16.59
CA LEU A 12 16.34 -18.29 -17.29
C LEU A 12 17.51 -17.91 -18.19
N VAL A 13 18.53 -18.76 -18.31
CA VAL A 13 19.68 -18.53 -19.18
C VAL A 13 19.77 -19.59 -20.27
N ALA A 14 20.24 -19.19 -21.45
CA ALA A 14 20.59 -20.07 -22.54
C ALA A 14 22.09 -20.35 -22.51
N ARG A 15 22.46 -21.61 -22.71
CA ARG A 15 23.85 -22.06 -22.78
C ARG A 15 24.23 -22.37 -24.21
N ASP A 16 25.50 -22.18 -24.53
CA ASP A 16 26.07 -22.55 -25.83
C ASP A 16 26.35 -24.06 -25.95
N THR A 17 26.99 -24.46 -27.04
CA THR A 17 27.35 -25.87 -27.30
C THR A 17 28.41 -26.44 -26.35
N GLN A 18 29.14 -25.58 -25.63
CA GLN A 18 30.11 -25.96 -24.60
C GLN A 18 29.50 -25.98 -23.19
N GLY A 19 28.23 -25.55 -23.06
CA GLY A 19 27.52 -25.49 -21.79
C GLY A 19 27.74 -24.18 -21.03
N GLU A 20 28.44 -23.21 -21.62
CA GLU A 20 28.67 -21.90 -21.01
C GLU A 20 27.46 -20.99 -21.19
N VAL A 21 27.16 -20.16 -20.18
CA VAL A 21 26.03 -19.23 -20.25
C VAL A 21 26.31 -18.14 -21.27
N PHE A 22 25.44 -18.03 -22.27
CA PHE A 22 25.63 -17.12 -23.38
C PHE A 22 24.63 -15.95 -23.36
N THR A 23 23.38 -16.15 -22.93
CA THR A 23 22.39 -15.07 -22.85
C THR A 23 21.24 -15.38 -21.89
N VAL A 24 20.44 -14.37 -21.55
CA VAL A 24 19.19 -14.53 -20.79
C VAL A 24 18.05 -14.89 -21.76
N ARG A 25 17.18 -15.83 -21.37
CA ARG A 25 15.98 -16.20 -22.12
C ARG A 25 14.89 -15.15 -21.92
N TYR A 26 15.02 -14.01 -22.60
CA TYR A 26 14.12 -12.87 -22.47
C TYR A 26 12.63 -13.21 -22.65
N GLU A 27 12.30 -14.18 -23.53
CA GLU A 27 10.91 -14.63 -23.67
C GLU A 27 10.38 -15.36 -22.42
N ALA A 28 11.21 -16.18 -21.77
CA ALA A 28 10.87 -16.85 -20.52
C ALA A 28 10.77 -15.84 -19.36
N VAL A 29 11.65 -14.83 -19.35
CA VAL A 29 11.59 -13.71 -18.40
C VAL A 29 10.32 -12.89 -18.60
N ASN A 30 9.91 -12.59 -19.84
CA ASN A 30 8.70 -11.83 -20.13
C ASN A 30 7.43 -12.55 -19.68
N ALA A 31 7.33 -13.87 -19.86
CA ALA A 31 6.19 -14.66 -19.38
C ALA A 31 6.11 -14.70 -17.85
N MET A 32 7.25 -14.79 -17.16
CA MET A 32 7.31 -14.70 -15.70
C MET A 32 7.00 -13.27 -15.20
N LEU A 33 7.50 -12.25 -15.88
CA LEU A 33 7.23 -10.84 -15.56
C LEU A 33 5.76 -10.49 -15.72
N LEU A 34 5.05 -11.07 -16.69
CA LEU A 34 3.60 -10.85 -16.82
C LEU A 34 2.84 -11.38 -15.59
N ASN A 35 3.21 -12.55 -15.08
CA ASN A 35 2.59 -13.09 -13.87
C ASN A 35 2.87 -12.21 -12.65
N GLU A 36 4.13 -11.80 -12.46
CA GLU A 36 4.52 -10.91 -11.36
C GLU A 36 3.89 -9.51 -11.50
N PHE A 37 3.77 -8.99 -12.72
CA PHE A 37 3.06 -7.75 -13.00
C PHE A 37 1.58 -7.84 -12.63
N LEU A 38 0.90 -8.93 -13.01
CA LEU A 38 -0.50 -9.15 -12.65
C LEU A 38 -0.69 -9.30 -11.14
N LYS A 39 0.23 -9.97 -10.43
CA LYS A 39 0.20 -10.05 -8.96
C LYS A 39 0.38 -8.67 -8.33
N ALA A 40 1.38 -7.91 -8.78
CA ALA A 40 1.65 -6.57 -8.28
C ALA A 40 0.46 -5.63 -8.54
N HIS A 41 -0.15 -5.69 -9.72
CA HIS A 41 -1.32 -4.89 -10.06
C HIS A 41 -2.50 -5.17 -9.14
N ARG A 42 -2.87 -6.45 -8.94
CA ARG A 42 -3.92 -6.83 -7.98
C ARG A 42 -3.61 -6.33 -6.57
N LYS A 43 -2.34 -6.42 -6.15
CA LYS A 43 -1.93 -5.94 -4.84
C LYS A 43 -2.11 -4.42 -4.70
N VAL A 44 -1.83 -3.67 -5.76
CA VAL A 44 -2.07 -2.23 -5.80
C VAL A 44 -3.57 -1.92 -5.71
N GLU A 45 -4.41 -2.62 -6.47
CA GLU A 45 -5.88 -2.44 -6.39
C GLU A 45 -6.43 -2.70 -4.97
N GLU A 46 -5.97 -3.77 -4.30
CA GLU A 46 -6.34 -4.06 -2.91
C GLU A 46 -5.90 -2.95 -1.94
N LEU A 47 -4.69 -2.41 -2.14
CA LEU A 47 -4.17 -1.33 -1.32
C LEU A 47 -4.94 -0.03 -1.55
N GLU A 48 -5.28 0.29 -2.80
CA GLU A 48 -6.10 1.46 -3.15
C GLU A 48 -7.49 1.38 -2.50
N ALA A 49 -8.14 0.21 -2.54
CA ALA A 49 -9.42 -0.01 -1.87
C ALA A 49 -9.30 0.19 -0.35
N THR A 50 -8.26 -0.37 0.27
CA THR A 50 -8.01 -0.22 1.71
C THR A 50 -7.76 1.25 2.08
N VAL A 51 -7.01 1.98 1.26
CA VAL A 51 -6.76 3.41 1.47
C VAL A 51 -8.05 4.22 1.39
N ALA A 52 -8.93 3.92 0.42
CA ALA A 52 -10.21 4.59 0.29
C ALA A 52 -11.11 4.37 1.54
N ASP A 53 -11.15 3.14 2.04
CA ASP A 53 -11.88 2.80 3.27
C ASP A 53 -11.33 3.53 4.49
N LEU A 54 -9.99 3.56 4.66
CA LEU A 54 -9.32 4.28 5.74
C LEU A 54 -9.58 5.79 5.67
N GLN A 55 -9.56 6.39 4.48
CA GLN A 55 -9.92 7.79 4.29
C GLN A 55 -11.37 8.07 4.70
N GLY A 56 -12.29 7.16 4.38
CA GLY A 56 -13.68 7.24 4.81
C GLY A 56 -13.83 7.17 6.34
N ALA A 57 -13.15 6.23 6.98
CA ALA A 57 -13.13 6.11 8.44
C ALA A 57 -12.53 7.35 9.12
N PHE A 58 -11.43 7.87 8.59
CA PHE A 58 -10.77 9.06 9.10
C PHE A 58 -11.67 10.30 9.04
N LYS A 59 -12.38 10.51 7.93
CA LYS A 59 -13.37 11.61 7.81
C LYS A 59 -14.47 11.49 8.85
N LYS A 60 -15.00 10.28 9.09
CA LYS A 60 -16.02 10.05 10.13
C LYS A 60 -15.47 10.36 11.53
N GLN A 61 -14.25 9.93 11.81
CA GLN A 61 -13.60 10.21 13.09
C GLN A 61 -13.39 11.71 13.30
N ALA A 62 -12.96 12.45 12.28
CA ALA A 62 -12.79 13.91 12.36
C ALA A 62 -14.10 14.62 12.76
N VAL A 63 -15.24 14.21 12.19
CA VAL A 63 -16.57 14.75 12.55
C VAL A 63 -16.92 14.44 14.01
N LEU A 64 -16.65 13.22 14.47
CA LEU A 64 -16.89 12.83 15.86
C LEU A 64 -16.02 13.62 16.83
N THR A 65 -14.75 13.82 16.51
CA THR A 65 -13.83 14.65 17.31
C THR A 65 -14.35 16.08 17.41
N GLN A 66 -14.74 16.70 16.30
CA GLN A 66 -15.32 18.05 16.32
C GLN A 66 -16.56 18.12 17.22
N LYS A 67 -17.47 17.16 17.11
CA LYS A 67 -18.68 17.11 17.93
C LYS A 67 -18.39 16.97 19.43
N VAL A 68 -17.36 16.19 19.79
CA VAL A 68 -16.92 16.06 21.18
C VAL A 68 -16.31 17.37 21.67
N SER A 69 -15.49 18.04 20.85
CA SER A 69 -14.95 19.36 21.16
C SER A 69 -16.05 20.41 21.39
N ASP A 70 -17.04 20.49 20.50
CA ASP A 70 -18.16 21.43 20.63
C ASP A 70 -18.94 21.20 21.93
N ARG A 71 -19.21 19.93 22.28
CA ARG A 71 -19.89 19.58 23.54
C ARG A 71 -19.08 19.95 24.77
N LEU A 72 -17.77 19.77 24.73
CA LEU A 72 -16.90 20.12 25.83
C LEU A 72 -16.89 21.65 26.07
N GLU A 73 -16.79 22.45 25.01
CA GLU A 73 -16.85 23.92 25.09
C GLU A 73 -18.20 24.42 25.64
N VAL A 74 -19.33 23.84 25.19
CA VAL A 74 -20.65 24.15 25.75
C VAL A 74 -20.73 23.76 27.23
N SER A 75 -20.18 22.60 27.61
CA SER A 75 -20.21 22.16 29.01
C SER A 75 -19.33 22.99 29.95
N LYS A 76 -18.34 23.73 29.42
CA LYS A 76 -17.48 24.62 30.21
C LYS A 76 -18.11 26.00 30.43
N THR A 77 -18.94 26.46 29.50
CA THR A 77 -19.61 27.78 29.57
C THR A 77 -20.86 27.74 30.47
N THR A 78 -21.60 26.64 30.51
CA THR A 78 -22.81 26.51 31.35
C THR A 78 -22.58 26.61 32.87
N PRO A 79 -21.53 26.02 33.46
CA PRO A 79 -21.24 26.14 34.90
C PRO A 79 -20.84 27.57 35.31
N GLN A 80 -20.21 28.32 34.41
CA GLN A 80 -19.68 29.65 34.72
C GLN A 80 -20.80 30.71 34.81
N MET A 81 -21.85 30.59 33.98
CA MET A 81 -23.03 31.48 34.04
C MET A 81 -23.84 31.33 35.33
N VAL A 82 -23.75 30.20 36.03
CA VAL A 82 -24.47 29.97 37.31
C VAL A 82 -23.70 30.56 38.50
N ALA A 83 -22.38 30.73 38.38
CA ALA A 83 -21.53 31.26 39.44
C ALA A 83 -21.41 32.80 39.43
N GLU A 84 -21.74 33.46 38.32
CA GLU A 84 -21.55 34.92 38.14
C GLU A 84 -22.79 35.77 38.44
N ASN A 85 -23.89 35.13 38.87
CA ASN A 85 -25.20 35.76 39.15
C ASN A 85 -25.64 35.64 40.63
N GLN A 86 -24.71 35.51 41.58
CA GLN A 86 -24.98 35.57 43.03
C GLN A 86 -24.29 36.76 43.69
#